data_AF-R6XC09-F1
#
_entry.id   AF-R6XC09-F1
#
_cell.length_a   1.000
_cell.length_b   1.000
_cell.length_c   1.000
_cell.angle_alpha   90.00
_cell.angle_beta   90.00
_cell.angle_gamma   90.00
#
_symmetry.space_group_name_H-M   'P 1'
#
loop_
_entity.id
_entity.type
_entity.pdbx_description
1 polymer ?
#
loop_
_entity_poly.entity_id
_entity_poly.type
_entity_poly.pdbx_seq_one_letter_code
_entity_poly.pdbx_strand_id
1 'polypeptide(L)'
;MANINQDIVNKTKQILADKKPVWEKVYKRYADGIKTNIEKYELNAKKFQVNAPLTVYSSIGKVIDDASTTIYDLRYAGQSVGEIHVNIKGKVLLYVTDKQASYAKDNFGFTNSRPLNGVDWHKSKAAVEFRKAYKADSTDKVSIKSEEHRIENFLLKEFAKKTRAENKKLCNIQPVRLGGKFFQLTTPINASKHVPKPAFISEESEKPGANGGGIDILARVKHSQNESRIAIIELKDENKPSEPQKDVMTQALAYATFVAFLLRSECGKDWYNIFRENFEIEKDVPEKLDLYVATLMPEGTSEEGDLADIEIEELNVTLHLYTLYYKRDKDGNPDLFSGTLTEAIMK
;
A
#
# COMPACT_ATOMS: atom_id res chain seq x y z
N MET A 1 -3.42 -25.83 -22.34
CA MET A 1 -2.51 -25.48 -21.24
C MET A 1 -3.38 -24.95 -20.11
N ALA A 2 -3.17 -25.38 -18.87
CA ALA A 2 -3.90 -24.82 -17.73
C ALA A 2 -3.61 -23.32 -17.64
N ASN A 3 -4.64 -22.50 -17.40
CA ASN A 3 -4.47 -21.06 -17.24
C ASN A 3 -3.85 -20.81 -15.86
N ILE A 4 -2.55 -20.51 -15.82
CA ILE A 4 -1.80 -20.29 -14.56
C ILE A 4 -2.45 -19.22 -13.68
N ASN A 5 -3.06 -18.19 -14.28
CA ASN A 5 -3.75 -17.14 -13.53
C ASN A 5 -4.99 -17.71 -12.83
N GLN A 6 -5.77 -18.55 -13.51
CA GLN A 6 -6.92 -19.25 -12.91
C GLN A 6 -6.48 -20.19 -11.78
N ASP A 7 -5.35 -20.90 -11.94
CA ASP A 7 -4.81 -21.78 -10.90
C ASP A 7 -4.42 -21.00 -9.64
N ILE A 8 -3.83 -19.80 -9.80
CA ILE A 8 -3.49 -18.90 -8.68
C ILE A 8 -4.74 -18.40 -7.97
N VAL A 9 -5.77 -18.00 -8.72
CA VAL A 9 -7.07 -17.59 -8.15
C VAL A 9 -7.68 -18.77 -7.38
N ASN A 10 -7.75 -19.96 -7.97
CA ASN A 10 -8.29 -21.16 -7.33
C ASN A 10 -7.54 -21.56 -6.06
N LYS A 11 -6.21 -21.52 -6.09
CA LYS A 11 -5.39 -21.80 -4.92
C LYS A 11 -5.61 -20.78 -3.80
N THR A 12 -5.72 -19.50 -4.16
CA THR A 12 -6.00 -18.45 -3.20
C THR A 12 -7.39 -18.59 -2.59
N LYS A 13 -8.40 -18.92 -3.40
CA LYS A 13 -9.76 -19.25 -2.96
C LYS A 13 -9.75 -20.35 -1.92
N GLN A 14 -9.03 -21.45 -2.17
CA GLN A 14 -8.91 -22.57 -1.24
C GLN A 14 -8.31 -22.11 0.10
N ILE A 15 -7.20 -21.38 0.08
CA ILE A 15 -6.55 -20.85 1.29
C ILE A 15 -7.53 -19.97 2.11
N LEU A 16 -8.28 -19.10 1.43
CA LEU A 16 -9.22 -18.19 2.08
C LEU A 16 -10.44 -18.92 2.64
N ALA A 17 -10.93 -19.96 1.95
CA ALA A 17 -12.00 -20.81 2.45
C ALA A 17 -11.57 -21.59 3.70
N ASP A 18 -10.39 -22.23 3.65
CA ASP A 18 -9.84 -23.05 4.74
C ASP A 18 -9.58 -22.24 6.02
N LYS A 19 -9.34 -20.93 5.88
CA LYS A 19 -9.01 -20.03 7.00
C LYS A 19 -10.05 -18.94 7.23
N LYS A 20 -11.25 -19.08 6.66
CA LYS A 20 -12.33 -18.07 6.68
C LYS A 20 -12.61 -17.52 8.09
N PRO A 21 -12.87 -18.36 9.12
CA PRO A 21 -13.21 -17.84 10.45
C PRO A 21 -12.10 -17.00 11.09
N VAL A 22 -10.83 -17.29 10.75
CA VAL A 22 -9.66 -16.60 11.32
C VAL A 22 -9.50 -15.24 10.66
N TRP A 23 -9.45 -15.21 9.34
CA TRP A 23 -9.14 -13.97 8.63
C TRP A 23 -10.31 -13.00 8.69
N GLU A 24 -11.56 -13.44 8.51
CA GLU A 24 -12.71 -12.53 8.57
C GLU A 24 -12.82 -11.86 9.94
N LYS A 25 -12.58 -12.60 11.03
CA LYS A 25 -12.55 -12.03 12.39
C LYS A 25 -11.47 -10.94 12.52
N VAL A 26 -10.27 -11.19 11.99
CA VAL A 26 -9.16 -10.23 12.03
C VAL A 26 -9.48 -8.97 11.23
N TYR A 27 -10.00 -9.11 10.00
CA TYR A 27 -10.32 -7.98 9.14
C TYR A 27 -11.57 -7.23 9.56
N LYS A 28 -12.54 -7.90 10.20
CA LYS A 28 -13.65 -7.23 10.87
C LYS A 28 -13.15 -6.34 12.01
N ARG A 29 -12.28 -6.88 12.88
CA ARG A 29 -11.67 -6.09 13.97
C ARG A 29 -10.88 -4.90 13.43
N TYR A 30 -10.15 -5.06 12.33
CA TYR A 30 -9.46 -3.96 11.67
C TYR A 30 -10.44 -2.89 11.15
N ALA A 31 -11.52 -3.28 10.46
CA ALA A 31 -12.54 -2.35 9.98
C ALA A 31 -13.23 -1.61 11.13
N ASP A 32 -13.66 -2.32 12.17
CA ASP A 32 -14.32 -1.74 13.35
C ASP A 32 -13.39 -0.73 14.06
N GLY A 33 -12.10 -1.08 14.20
CA GLY A 33 -11.10 -0.20 14.78
C GLY A 33 -10.80 1.03 13.92
N ILE A 34 -10.75 0.88 12.59
CA ILE A 34 -10.62 2.01 11.66
C ILE A 34 -11.83 2.94 11.81
N LYS A 35 -13.07 2.44 11.74
CA LYS A 35 -14.29 3.25 11.88
C LYS A 35 -14.32 4.02 13.19
N THR A 36 -13.91 3.36 14.28
CA THR A 36 -13.87 3.97 15.62
C THR A 36 -12.80 5.06 15.73
N ASN A 37 -11.64 4.87 15.11
CA ASN A 37 -10.47 5.71 15.34
C ASN A 37 -10.17 6.72 14.22
N ILE A 38 -10.83 6.64 13.06
CA ILE A 38 -10.43 7.39 11.85
C ILE A 38 -10.43 8.90 12.08
N GLU A 39 -11.45 9.46 12.70
CA GLU A 39 -11.54 10.91 12.98
C GLU A 39 -10.38 11.38 13.88
N LYS A 40 -10.13 10.63 14.96
CA LYS A 40 -9.00 10.88 15.87
C LYS A 40 -7.68 10.79 15.11
N TYR A 41 -7.54 9.79 14.25
CA TYR A 41 -6.33 9.55 13.47
C TYR A 41 -6.10 10.67 12.42
N GLU A 42 -7.15 11.23 11.83
CA GLU A 42 -7.05 12.40 10.94
C GLU A 42 -6.72 13.68 11.72
N LEU A 43 -7.38 13.90 12.85
CA LEU A 43 -7.15 15.06 13.70
C LEU A 43 -5.71 15.08 14.24
N ASN A 44 -5.22 13.93 14.71
CA ASN A 44 -3.86 13.81 15.21
C ASN A 44 -2.82 13.98 14.10
N ALA A 45 -3.12 13.55 12.87
CA ALA A 45 -2.25 13.75 11.73
C ALA A 45 -2.08 15.22 11.31
N LYS A 46 -2.98 16.11 11.75
CA LYS A 46 -2.89 17.57 11.57
C LYS A 46 -2.02 18.26 12.64
N LYS A 47 -1.70 17.58 13.75
CA LYS A 47 -0.90 18.16 14.85
C LYS A 47 0.59 18.27 14.53
N PHE A 48 1.04 17.62 13.47
CA PHE A 48 2.45 17.63 13.08
C PHE A 48 2.60 17.85 11.58
N GLN A 49 3.66 18.56 11.22
CA GLN A 49 4.08 18.75 9.85
C GLN A 49 5.32 17.90 9.57
N VAL A 50 5.28 17.17 8.47
CA VAL A 50 6.42 16.46 7.89
C VAL A 50 6.70 17.09 6.55
N ASN A 51 7.91 17.62 6.39
CA ASN A 51 8.33 18.25 5.15
C ASN A 51 8.97 17.21 4.23
N ALA A 52 8.84 17.45 2.92
CA ALA A 52 9.59 16.70 1.94
C ALA A 52 11.10 16.72 2.29
N PRO A 53 11.81 15.63 1.98
CA PRO A 53 11.36 14.44 1.25
C PRO A 53 10.74 13.34 2.12
N LEU A 54 10.66 13.54 3.44
CA LEU A 54 10.01 12.60 4.35
C LEU A 54 8.52 12.43 3.99
N THR A 55 8.02 11.23 4.18
CA THR A 55 6.64 10.84 3.88
C THR A 55 6.01 10.16 5.09
N VAL A 56 4.70 10.32 5.24
CA VAL A 56 3.96 9.71 6.33
C VAL A 56 3.07 8.60 5.78
N TYR A 57 3.22 7.41 6.36
CA TYR A 57 2.44 6.22 6.04
C TYR A 57 1.61 5.81 7.26
N SER A 58 0.51 5.14 6.97
CA SER A 58 -0.41 4.56 7.92
C SER A 58 -0.63 3.11 7.56
N SER A 59 -0.48 2.22 8.53
CA SER A 59 -0.73 0.79 8.33
C SER A 59 -1.99 0.36 9.06
N ILE A 60 -2.62 -0.68 8.53
CA ILE A 60 -3.86 -1.26 9.10
C ILE A 60 -3.74 -1.58 10.59
N GLY A 61 -2.60 -2.15 11.03
CA GLY A 61 -2.36 -2.47 12.44
C GLY A 61 -2.24 -1.23 13.33
N LYS A 62 -1.51 -0.20 12.87
CA LYS A 62 -1.24 1.02 13.66
C LYS A 62 -2.46 1.87 13.94
N VAL A 63 -3.52 1.75 13.12
CA VAL A 63 -4.78 2.48 13.35
C VAL A 63 -5.62 1.83 14.45
N ILE A 64 -5.43 0.55 14.71
CA ILE A 64 -6.16 -0.17 15.77
C ILE A 64 -5.33 -0.38 17.05
N ASP A 65 -4.02 -0.07 17.00
CA ASP A 65 -3.16 -0.10 18.18
C ASP A 65 -3.58 0.95 19.21
N ASP A 66 -3.50 0.56 20.49
CA ASP A 66 -3.78 1.31 21.71
C ASP A 66 -4.65 2.57 21.53
N ALA A 67 -5.90 2.52 22.03
CA ALA A 67 -6.81 3.66 22.05
C ALA A 67 -6.19 4.93 22.66
N SER A 68 -5.09 4.81 23.40
CA SER A 68 -4.33 5.92 23.95
C SER A 68 -3.45 6.68 22.93
N THR A 69 -2.90 6.02 21.91
CA THR A 69 -1.84 6.59 21.06
C THR A 69 -2.01 6.24 19.58
N THR A 70 -1.99 7.26 18.72
CA THR A 70 -2.00 7.05 17.25
C THR A 70 -0.58 7.05 16.71
N ILE A 71 -0.24 6.05 15.89
CA ILE A 71 1.12 5.85 15.36
C ILE A 71 1.15 6.05 13.84
N TYR A 72 2.15 6.77 13.34
CA TYR A 72 2.41 7.01 11.91
C TYR A 72 3.85 6.64 11.57
N ASP A 73 4.06 5.92 10.48
CA ASP A 73 5.38 5.56 9.98
C ASP A 73 5.99 6.73 9.19
N LEU A 74 7.22 7.13 9.52
CA LEU A 74 7.99 8.10 8.76
C LEU A 74 8.90 7.37 7.79
N ARG A 75 8.80 7.74 6.51
CA ARG A 75 9.61 7.15 5.44
C ARG A 75 10.48 8.17 4.72
N TYR A 76 11.73 7.79 4.44
CA TYR A 76 12.68 8.51 3.59
C TYR A 76 13.11 7.60 2.45
N ALA A 77 12.93 8.03 1.20
CA ALA A 77 13.17 7.19 0.01
C ALA A 77 12.45 5.82 0.09
N GLY A 78 11.22 5.80 0.63
CA GLY A 78 10.44 4.58 0.84
C GLY A 78 10.83 3.71 2.04
N GLN A 79 11.96 4.00 2.71
CA GLN A 79 12.42 3.23 3.87
C GLN A 79 11.86 3.80 5.17
N SER A 80 11.38 2.95 6.09
CA SER A 80 10.98 3.37 7.43
C SER A 80 12.19 3.88 8.22
N VAL A 81 12.11 5.11 8.73
CA VAL A 81 13.21 5.80 9.42
C VAL A 81 12.84 6.29 10.83
N GLY A 82 11.57 6.17 11.19
CA GLY A 82 11.08 6.54 12.51
C GLY A 82 9.57 6.50 12.55
N GLU A 83 9.00 6.83 13.69
CA GLU A 83 7.56 6.88 13.91
C GLU A 83 7.16 8.15 14.64
N ILE A 84 6.02 8.72 14.26
CA ILE A 84 5.34 9.75 15.03
C ILE A 84 4.25 9.09 15.85
N HIS A 85 4.28 9.35 17.15
CA HIS A 85 3.28 8.90 18.11
C HIS A 85 2.55 10.13 18.65
N VAL A 86 1.22 10.13 18.61
CA VAL A 86 0.41 11.19 19.24
C VAL A 86 -0.41 10.57 20.35
N ASN A 87 -0.06 10.91 21.59
CA ASN A 87 -0.68 10.33 22.78
C ASN A 87 -2.04 10.99 23.11
N ILE A 88 -2.73 10.48 24.14
CA ILE A 88 -4.03 11.01 24.61
C ILE A 88 -4.02 12.49 24.96
N LYS A 89 -2.87 13.03 25.39
CA LYS A 89 -2.71 14.45 25.73
C LYS A 89 -2.45 15.31 24.48
N GLY A 90 -2.46 14.70 23.30
CA GLY A 90 -2.15 15.36 22.03
C GLY A 90 -0.67 15.71 21.84
N LYS A 91 0.23 15.20 22.69
CA LYS A 91 1.66 15.44 22.54
C LYS A 91 2.21 14.61 21.39
N VAL A 92 2.92 15.25 20.47
CA VAL A 92 3.57 14.62 19.32
C VAL A 92 4.99 14.21 19.69
N LEU A 93 5.26 12.92 19.58
CA LEU A 93 6.51 12.28 19.98
C LEU A 93 7.16 11.55 18.81
N LEU A 94 8.48 11.64 18.71
CA LEU A 94 9.29 10.92 17.74
C LEU A 94 9.93 9.70 18.38
N TYR A 95 9.79 8.56 17.71
CA TYR A 95 10.45 7.31 18.03
C TYR A 95 11.35 6.89 16.87
N VAL A 96 12.55 6.43 17.18
CA VAL A 96 13.50 5.84 16.22
C VAL A 96 14.10 4.61 16.90
N THR A 97 13.92 3.45 16.29
CA THR A 97 14.47 2.18 16.79
C THR A 97 15.97 2.07 16.50
N ASP A 98 16.66 1.16 17.18
CA ASP A 98 18.06 0.83 16.88
C ASP A 98 18.26 0.45 15.40
N LYS A 99 17.34 -0.38 14.87
CA LYS A 99 17.37 -0.82 13.47
C LYS A 99 17.27 0.36 12.50
N GLN A 100 16.35 1.29 12.73
CA GLN A 100 16.19 2.48 11.89
C GLN A 100 17.41 3.40 11.99
N ALA A 101 17.94 3.60 13.20
CA ALA A 101 19.10 4.44 13.43
C ALA A 101 20.36 3.89 12.73
N SER A 102 20.63 2.59 12.87
CA SER A 102 21.75 1.91 12.19
C SER A 102 21.58 1.93 10.68
N TYR A 103 20.38 1.64 10.18
CA TYR A 103 20.12 1.72 8.75
C TYR A 103 20.44 3.10 8.17
N ALA A 104 20.05 4.17 8.88
CA ALA A 104 20.35 5.53 8.47
C ALA A 104 21.85 5.87 8.45
N LYS A 105 22.65 5.28 9.35
CA LYS A 105 24.12 5.41 9.31
C LYS A 105 24.68 4.74 8.07
N ASP A 106 24.31 3.48 7.87
CA ASP A 106 24.94 2.61 6.89
C ASP A 106 24.54 2.98 5.46
N ASN A 107 23.31 3.47 5.27
CA ASN A 107 22.75 3.71 3.94
C ASN A 107 22.66 5.22 3.60
N PHE A 108 22.42 6.09 4.58
CA PHE A 108 22.26 7.53 4.32
C PHE A 108 23.48 8.37 4.73
N GLY A 109 24.49 7.76 5.36
CA GLY A 109 25.65 8.48 5.88
C GLY A 109 25.33 9.38 7.08
N PHE A 110 24.19 9.17 7.75
CA PHE A 110 23.79 9.95 8.91
C PHE A 110 24.51 9.45 10.17
N THR A 111 25.82 9.72 10.25
CA THR A 111 26.72 9.22 11.30
C THR A 111 26.23 9.51 12.73
N ASN A 112 25.54 10.63 12.93
CA ASN A 112 24.96 11.03 14.21
C ASN A 112 23.57 10.45 14.50
N SER A 113 23.03 9.60 13.63
CA SER A 113 21.75 8.93 13.85
C SER A 113 21.80 8.08 15.12
N ARG A 114 20.72 8.08 15.90
CA ARG A 114 20.65 7.33 17.15
C ARG A 114 19.20 6.96 17.47
N PRO A 115 18.98 5.94 18.30
CA PRO A 115 17.65 5.62 18.79
C PRO A 115 17.07 6.81 19.54
N LEU A 116 15.77 7.04 19.36
CA LEU A 116 15.01 8.07 20.04
C LEU A 116 13.78 7.42 20.65
N ASN A 117 13.56 7.64 21.96
CA ASN A 117 12.46 7.04 22.68
C ASN A 117 11.50 8.13 23.16
N GLY A 118 10.49 8.44 22.33
CA GLY A 118 9.43 9.38 22.69
C GLY A 118 9.88 10.81 22.95
N VAL A 119 10.77 11.34 22.10
CA VAL A 119 11.22 12.73 22.23
C VAL A 119 10.19 13.70 21.64
N ASP A 120 10.03 14.88 22.23
CA ASP A 120 9.09 15.88 21.72
C ASP A 120 9.42 16.26 20.27
N TRP A 121 8.48 16.04 19.35
CA TRP A 121 8.68 16.29 17.92
C TRP A 121 8.99 17.76 17.66
N HIS A 122 8.27 18.69 18.29
CA HIS A 122 8.38 20.10 17.96
C HIS A 122 9.61 20.75 18.58
N LYS A 123 9.88 20.45 19.85
CA LYS A 123 10.80 21.23 20.69
C LYS A 123 12.12 20.54 21.00
N SER A 124 12.20 19.21 20.95
CA SER A 124 13.44 18.54 21.36
C SER A 124 14.57 18.79 20.37
N LYS A 125 15.78 19.04 20.90
CA LYS A 125 17.01 19.18 20.08
C LYS A 125 17.22 17.95 19.20
N ALA A 126 16.97 16.75 19.73
CA ALA A 126 17.11 15.50 18.99
C ALA A 126 16.14 15.39 17.80
N ALA A 127 14.87 15.79 17.95
CA ALA A 127 13.93 15.80 16.83
C ALA A 127 14.27 16.87 15.78
N VAL A 128 14.82 18.01 16.20
CA VAL A 128 15.34 19.03 15.27
C VAL A 128 16.53 18.49 14.47
N GLU A 129 17.47 17.81 15.13
CA GLU A 129 18.61 17.14 14.48
C GLU A 129 18.14 16.08 13.50
N PHE A 130 17.16 15.24 13.89
CA PHE A 130 16.53 14.27 13.00
C PHE A 130 15.98 14.93 11.73
N ARG A 131 15.10 15.93 11.88
CA ARG A 131 14.53 16.63 10.71
C ARG A 131 15.59 17.27 9.81
N LYS A 132 16.67 17.79 10.39
CA LYS A 132 17.79 18.36 9.63
C LYS A 132 18.54 17.30 8.83
N ALA A 133 18.79 16.12 9.42
CA ALA A 133 19.46 15.02 8.72
C ALA A 133 18.68 14.57 7.48
N TYR A 134 17.36 14.51 7.59
CA TYR A 134 16.48 14.11 6.48
C TYR A 134 16.06 15.26 5.56
N LYS A 135 16.65 16.44 5.69
CA LYS A 135 16.40 17.55 4.77
C LYS A 135 17.27 17.38 3.53
N ALA A 136 16.64 17.12 2.39
CA ALA A 136 17.30 17.06 1.10
C ALA A 136 16.35 17.60 0.02
N ASP A 137 16.93 18.08 -1.09
CA ASP A 137 16.14 18.55 -2.22
C ASP A 137 15.53 17.38 -3.01
N SER A 138 16.17 16.20 -2.96
CA SER A 138 15.70 14.97 -3.60
C SER A 138 16.22 13.72 -2.88
N THR A 139 15.52 12.59 -3.06
CA THR A 139 15.92 11.24 -2.61
C THR A 139 16.46 10.35 -3.73
N ASP A 140 16.60 10.86 -4.95
CA ASP A 140 16.81 10.03 -6.15
C ASP A 140 18.15 9.28 -6.17
N LYS A 141 19.19 9.85 -5.54
CA LYS A 141 20.57 9.30 -5.53
C LYS A 141 21.01 8.81 -4.17
N VAL A 142 20.07 8.59 -3.25
CA VAL A 142 20.36 8.11 -1.91
C VAL A 142 20.68 6.61 -1.97
N SER A 143 21.74 6.18 -1.31
CA SER A 143 22.01 4.74 -1.16
C SER A 143 20.90 4.11 -0.30
N ILE A 144 20.26 3.09 -0.86
CA ILE A 144 19.11 2.41 -0.28
C ILE A 144 19.24 0.90 -0.47
N LYS A 145 18.60 0.16 0.42
CA LYS A 145 18.54 -1.30 0.34
C LYS A 145 17.54 -1.80 -0.70
N SER A 146 16.43 -1.09 -0.89
CA SER A 146 15.35 -1.50 -1.78
C SER A 146 14.94 -0.33 -2.67
N GLU A 147 15.32 -0.44 -3.93
CA GLU A 147 14.95 0.48 -5.01
C GLU A 147 13.46 0.39 -5.31
N GLU A 148 12.86 -0.81 -5.24
CA GLU A 148 11.40 -1.03 -5.31
C GLU A 148 10.63 -0.13 -4.32
N HIS A 149 11.01 -0.09 -3.03
CA HIS A 149 10.35 0.79 -2.05
C HIS A 149 10.50 2.29 -2.38
N ARG A 150 11.63 2.70 -2.97
CA ARG A 150 11.84 4.10 -3.38
C ARG A 150 10.90 4.44 -4.54
N ILE A 151 10.77 3.54 -5.50
CA ILE A 151 9.87 3.68 -6.64
C ILE A 151 8.41 3.68 -6.17
N GLU A 152 8.04 2.78 -5.26
CA GLU A 152 6.71 2.75 -4.63
C GLU A 152 6.38 4.11 -3.99
N ASN A 153 7.30 4.65 -3.17
CA ASN A 153 7.10 5.95 -2.53
C ASN A 153 6.96 7.09 -3.55
N PHE A 154 7.77 7.07 -4.61
CA PHE A 154 7.69 8.04 -5.68
C PHE A 154 6.32 7.96 -6.36
N LEU A 155 5.88 6.78 -6.76
CA LEU A 155 4.62 6.54 -7.45
C LEU A 155 3.41 6.90 -6.59
N LEU A 156 3.43 6.57 -5.30
CA LEU A 156 2.36 6.96 -4.38
C LEU A 156 2.23 8.49 -4.29
N LYS A 157 3.35 9.23 -4.27
CA LYS A 157 3.34 10.71 -4.32
C LYS A 157 2.86 11.23 -5.67
N GLU A 158 3.32 10.63 -6.77
CA GLU A 158 2.96 11.02 -8.12
C GLU A 158 1.47 10.79 -8.39
N PHE A 159 0.98 9.58 -8.15
CA PHE A 159 -0.43 9.22 -8.29
C PHE A 159 -1.32 9.97 -7.31
N ALA A 160 -0.78 10.50 -6.20
CA ALA A 160 -1.55 11.30 -5.27
C ALA A 160 -1.83 12.73 -5.73
N LYS A 161 -1.08 13.26 -6.70
CA LYS A 161 -1.32 14.60 -7.25
C LYS A 161 -2.77 14.71 -7.74
N LYS A 162 -3.40 15.88 -7.61
CA LYS A 162 -4.83 16.01 -7.93
C LYS A 162 -5.09 16.23 -9.41
N THR A 163 -4.21 16.96 -10.09
CA THR A 163 -4.52 17.47 -11.44
C THR A 163 -3.28 17.50 -12.33
N ARG A 164 -3.50 17.65 -13.64
CA ARG A 164 -2.43 17.92 -14.61
C ARG A 164 -1.69 19.24 -14.32
N ALA A 165 -2.32 20.20 -13.66
CA ALA A 165 -1.66 21.45 -13.25
C ALA A 165 -0.54 21.22 -12.22
N GLU A 166 -0.57 20.11 -11.49
CA GLU A 166 0.52 19.66 -10.61
C GLU A 166 1.58 18.83 -11.37
N ASN A 167 1.54 18.84 -12.72
CA ASN A 167 2.32 17.96 -13.59
C ASN A 167 2.15 16.50 -13.19
N LYS A 168 0.89 16.06 -13.01
CA LYS A 168 0.56 14.66 -12.77
C LYS A 168 0.83 13.83 -14.01
N LYS A 169 1.70 12.83 -13.89
CA LYS A 169 2.21 11.99 -14.98
C LYS A 169 1.19 10.97 -15.48
N LEU A 170 0.43 10.35 -14.56
CA LEU A 170 -0.70 9.47 -14.90
C LEU A 170 -1.98 9.98 -14.24
N CYS A 171 -2.93 10.43 -15.05
CA CYS A 171 -4.22 10.94 -14.56
C CYS A 171 -5.18 9.83 -14.16
N ASN A 172 -6.26 10.21 -13.45
CA ASN A 172 -7.39 9.35 -13.09
C ASN A 172 -7.09 8.14 -12.17
N ILE A 173 -5.83 7.95 -11.76
CA ILE A 173 -5.46 7.04 -10.69
C ILE A 173 -5.24 7.82 -9.38
N GLN A 174 -5.70 7.28 -8.24
CA GLN A 174 -5.50 7.89 -6.93
C GLN A 174 -5.29 6.83 -5.85
N PRO A 175 -4.18 6.86 -5.07
CA PRO A 175 -3.96 5.88 -4.02
C PRO A 175 -5.06 5.90 -2.94
N VAL A 176 -5.37 4.72 -2.41
CA VAL A 176 -6.15 4.60 -1.18
C VAL A 176 -5.33 5.16 -0.02
N ARG A 177 -5.99 5.93 0.83
CA ARG A 177 -5.38 6.62 1.95
C ARG A 177 -6.17 6.37 3.21
N LEU A 178 -5.48 6.22 4.32
CA LEU A 178 -6.07 6.04 5.64
C LEU A 178 -5.66 7.23 6.50
N GLY A 179 -6.64 7.96 7.01
CA GLY A 179 -6.42 9.21 7.74
C GLY A 179 -5.68 10.28 6.94
N GLY A 180 -5.93 10.33 5.63
CA GLY A 180 -5.24 11.22 4.69
C GLY A 180 -3.78 10.88 4.39
N LYS A 181 -3.25 9.75 4.90
CA LYS A 181 -1.88 9.28 4.67
C LYS A 181 -1.85 8.03 3.80
N PHE A 182 -0.69 7.70 3.22
CA PHE A 182 -0.57 6.49 2.38
C PHE A 182 -0.87 5.24 3.18
N PHE A 183 -1.74 4.39 2.65
CA PHE A 183 -2.27 3.24 3.35
C PHE A 183 -1.51 1.98 2.99
N GLN A 184 -1.06 1.23 4.01
CA GLN A 184 -0.43 -0.08 3.86
C GLN A 184 -1.39 -1.16 4.33
N LEU A 185 -1.95 -1.88 3.37
CA LEU A 185 -2.81 -3.03 3.60
C LEU A 185 -1.98 -4.31 3.54
N THR A 186 -1.59 -4.82 4.71
CA THR A 186 -1.08 -6.19 4.84
C THR A 186 -2.20 -7.17 4.59
N THR A 187 -1.95 -8.20 3.79
CA THR A 187 -2.91 -9.27 3.45
C THR A 187 -2.69 -10.52 4.33
N PRO A 188 -3.61 -11.49 4.36
CA PRO A 188 -3.40 -12.75 5.05
C PRO A 188 -2.64 -13.78 4.21
N ILE A 189 -2.08 -13.36 3.06
CA ILE A 189 -1.47 -14.22 2.06
C ILE A 189 -0.03 -13.78 1.84
N ASN A 190 0.90 -14.71 1.84
CA ASN A 190 2.23 -14.47 1.30
C ASN A 190 2.29 -14.98 -0.14
N ALA A 191 2.57 -14.08 -1.10
CA ALA A 191 2.67 -14.41 -2.51
C ALA A 191 4.04 -14.07 -3.13
N SER A 192 5.03 -13.65 -2.35
CA SER A 192 6.32 -13.15 -2.87
C SER A 192 7.19 -14.17 -3.60
N LYS A 193 6.81 -15.45 -3.55
CA LYS A 193 7.42 -16.55 -4.30
C LYS A 193 6.53 -17.08 -5.42
N HIS A 194 5.59 -16.25 -5.90
CA HIS A 194 4.62 -16.57 -6.97
C HIS A 194 3.69 -17.75 -6.67
N VAL A 195 3.66 -18.18 -5.41
CA VAL A 195 2.83 -19.29 -4.93
C VAL A 195 2.18 -18.85 -3.62
N PRO A 196 0.86 -18.59 -3.62
CA PRO A 196 0.12 -18.16 -2.44
C PRO A 196 0.26 -19.14 -1.28
N LYS A 197 0.50 -18.60 -0.09
CA LYS A 197 0.54 -19.33 1.19
C LYS A 197 -0.20 -18.56 2.28
N PRO A 198 -0.90 -19.25 3.20
CA PRO A 198 -1.52 -18.59 4.36
C PRO A 198 -0.45 -17.95 5.25
N ALA A 199 -0.73 -16.76 5.76
CA ALA A 199 0.17 -16.00 6.61
C ALA A 199 -0.61 -15.32 7.75
N PHE A 200 -0.91 -16.12 8.78
CA PHE A 200 -1.66 -15.72 9.98
C PHE A 200 -0.79 -15.85 11.22
N ILE A 201 -0.97 -14.94 12.19
CA ILE A 201 -0.58 -15.22 13.58
C ILE A 201 -1.64 -16.18 14.15
N SER A 202 -1.19 -17.25 14.82
CA SER A 202 -2.04 -18.30 15.38
C SER A 202 -3.23 -17.76 16.17
N GLU A 203 -4.34 -18.51 16.17
CA GLU A 203 -5.54 -18.23 16.97
C GLU A 203 -5.22 -18.08 18.47
N GLU A 204 -4.14 -18.72 18.92
CA GLU A 204 -3.65 -18.73 20.30
C GLU A 204 -2.87 -17.46 20.70
N SER A 205 -2.56 -16.57 19.75
CA SER A 205 -1.88 -15.31 20.08
C SER A 205 -2.84 -14.33 20.76
N GLU A 206 -2.34 -13.57 21.73
CA GLU A 206 -3.12 -12.52 22.41
C GLU A 206 -3.60 -11.42 21.44
N LYS A 207 -2.96 -11.30 20.26
CA LYS A 207 -3.35 -10.39 19.18
C LYS A 207 -3.16 -11.08 17.81
N PRO A 208 -4.13 -11.87 17.32
CA PRO A 208 -4.04 -12.46 15.98
C PRO A 208 -4.03 -11.33 14.95
N GLY A 209 -3.18 -11.42 13.92
CA GLY A 209 -3.00 -10.37 12.92
C GLY A 209 -2.59 -10.91 11.56
N ALA A 210 -2.75 -10.09 10.53
CA ALA A 210 -2.29 -10.40 9.18
C ALA A 210 -0.76 -10.24 9.08
N ASN A 211 -0.07 -11.30 8.67
CA ASN A 211 1.39 -11.35 8.52
C ASN A 211 1.83 -11.71 7.09
N GLY A 212 0.92 -11.58 6.12
CA GLY A 212 1.21 -11.81 4.71
C GLY A 212 1.97 -10.67 4.06
N GLY A 213 1.99 -10.69 2.73
CA GLY A 213 2.50 -9.59 1.92
C GLY A 213 1.60 -8.36 2.02
N GLY A 214 2.20 -7.18 1.89
CA GLY A 214 1.46 -5.94 1.68
C GLY A 214 1.11 -5.77 0.21
N ILE A 215 -0.03 -5.14 -0.08
CA ILE A 215 -0.30 -4.63 -1.43
C ILE A 215 0.58 -3.39 -1.64
N ASP A 216 1.43 -3.41 -2.66
CA ASP A 216 2.34 -2.28 -2.95
C ASP A 216 1.57 -0.99 -3.22
N ILE A 217 0.62 -1.03 -4.15
CA ILE A 217 -0.26 0.10 -4.44
C ILE A 217 -1.70 -0.38 -4.53
N LEU A 218 -2.50 0.02 -3.53
CA LEU A 218 -3.96 -0.02 -3.59
C LEU A 218 -4.46 1.36 -4.04
N ALA A 219 -5.20 1.42 -5.14
CA ALA A 219 -5.64 2.66 -5.75
C ALA A 219 -7.11 2.62 -6.18
N ARG A 220 -7.62 3.79 -6.51
CA ARG A 220 -8.88 4.01 -7.24
C ARG A 220 -8.53 4.48 -8.64
N VAL A 221 -9.19 3.90 -9.62
CA VAL A 221 -9.05 4.28 -11.03
C VAL A 221 -10.40 4.80 -11.52
N LYS A 222 -10.42 6.04 -12.02
CA LYS A 222 -11.61 6.69 -12.59
C LYS A 222 -11.65 6.55 -14.10
N HIS A 223 -12.82 6.26 -14.64
CA HIS A 223 -13.09 6.21 -16.08
C HIS A 223 -13.84 7.45 -16.57
N SER A 224 -13.91 7.61 -17.89
CA SER A 224 -14.59 8.74 -18.55
C SER A 224 -16.06 8.90 -18.13
N GLN A 225 -16.73 7.80 -17.74
CA GLN A 225 -18.12 7.76 -17.29
C GLN A 225 -18.31 8.05 -15.78
N ASN A 226 -17.29 8.60 -15.09
CA ASN A 226 -17.27 8.83 -13.64
C ASN A 226 -17.36 7.55 -12.77
N GLU A 227 -17.26 6.37 -13.37
CA GLU A 227 -17.10 5.13 -12.61
C GLU A 227 -15.70 5.07 -11.98
N SER A 228 -15.63 4.60 -10.74
CA SER A 228 -14.38 4.41 -10.01
C SER A 228 -14.24 2.95 -9.61
N ARG A 229 -13.15 2.32 -10.05
CA ARG A 229 -12.81 0.92 -9.73
C ARG A 229 -11.65 0.86 -8.76
N ILE A 230 -11.61 -0.20 -7.95
CA ILE A 230 -10.49 -0.47 -7.04
C ILE A 230 -9.41 -1.20 -7.84
N ALA A 231 -8.17 -0.72 -7.76
CA ALA A 231 -7.02 -1.29 -8.42
C ALA A 231 -6.02 -1.83 -7.40
N ILE A 232 -5.62 -3.09 -7.60
CA ILE A 232 -4.58 -3.80 -6.86
C ILE A 232 -3.37 -3.88 -7.81
N ILE A 233 -2.30 -3.20 -7.44
CA ILE A 233 -1.12 -3.05 -8.31
C ILE A 233 0.11 -3.60 -7.58
N GLU A 234 0.74 -4.60 -8.19
CA GLU A 234 2.03 -5.15 -7.76
C GLU A 234 3.15 -4.44 -8.51
N LEU A 235 4.16 -3.94 -7.79
CA LEU A 235 5.26 -3.17 -8.34
C LEU A 235 6.54 -4.01 -8.42
N LYS A 236 7.30 -3.80 -9.50
CA LYS A 236 8.72 -4.18 -9.57
C LYS A 236 9.56 -3.03 -10.08
N ASP A 237 10.79 -2.93 -9.56
CA ASP A 237 11.79 -1.96 -10.01
C ASP A 237 12.51 -2.39 -11.29
N GLU A 238 12.42 -3.66 -11.66
CA GLU A 238 13.02 -4.24 -12.86
C GLU A 238 11.99 -5.03 -13.69
N ASN A 239 12.27 -5.22 -14.98
CA ASN A 239 11.49 -6.06 -15.89
C ASN A 239 12.45 -6.95 -16.66
N LYS A 240 12.72 -8.13 -16.09
CA LYS A 240 13.81 -9.02 -16.51
C LYS A 240 13.33 -10.48 -16.64
N PRO A 241 13.99 -11.32 -17.45
CA PRO A 241 13.56 -12.71 -17.64
C PRO A 241 13.50 -13.56 -16.36
N SER A 242 14.26 -13.21 -15.31
CA SER A 242 14.23 -13.93 -14.03
C SER A 242 13.07 -13.51 -13.10
N GLU A 243 12.36 -12.44 -13.44
CA GLU A 243 11.13 -12.01 -12.76
C GLU A 243 10.20 -11.38 -13.82
N PRO A 244 9.64 -12.22 -14.72
CA PRO A 244 8.85 -11.75 -15.84
C PRO A 244 7.46 -11.27 -15.41
N GLN A 245 6.81 -10.47 -16.26
CA GLN A 245 5.48 -9.92 -15.97
C GLN A 245 4.46 -10.99 -15.59
N LYS A 246 4.45 -12.14 -16.29
CA LYS A 246 3.55 -13.25 -15.98
C LYS A 246 3.66 -13.76 -14.53
N ASP A 247 4.87 -13.75 -13.97
CA ASP A 247 5.11 -14.22 -12.61
C ASP A 247 4.69 -13.16 -11.59
N VAL A 248 4.94 -11.89 -11.88
CA VAL A 248 4.48 -10.75 -11.05
C VAL A 248 2.95 -10.71 -10.98
N MET A 249 2.26 -10.99 -12.09
CA MET A 249 0.80 -11.05 -12.15
C MET A 249 0.21 -12.07 -11.15
N THR A 250 0.92 -13.17 -10.88
CA THR A 250 0.47 -14.15 -9.87
C THR A 250 0.35 -13.56 -8.46
N GLN A 251 1.22 -12.60 -8.10
CA GLN A 251 1.15 -11.93 -6.80
C GLN A 251 -0.04 -10.98 -6.74
N ALA A 252 -0.19 -10.15 -7.79
CA ALA A 252 -1.30 -9.24 -7.93
C ALA A 252 -2.66 -9.97 -7.87
N LEU A 253 -2.79 -11.11 -8.55
CA LEU A 253 -3.99 -11.95 -8.53
C LEU A 253 -4.28 -12.55 -7.16
N ALA A 254 -3.27 -12.99 -6.43
CA ALA A 254 -3.46 -13.50 -5.08
C ALA A 254 -4.03 -12.42 -4.15
N TYR A 255 -3.48 -11.21 -4.22
CA TYR A 255 -3.96 -10.09 -3.42
C TYR A 255 -5.34 -9.58 -3.87
N ALA A 256 -5.60 -9.53 -5.18
CA ALA A 256 -6.90 -9.15 -5.72
C ALA A 256 -7.99 -10.17 -5.36
N THR A 257 -7.68 -11.46 -5.39
CA THR A 257 -8.59 -12.52 -4.94
C THR A 257 -8.91 -12.35 -3.46
N PHE A 258 -7.91 -12.04 -2.62
CA PHE A 258 -8.17 -11.70 -1.22
C PHE A 258 -9.11 -10.48 -1.08
N VAL A 259 -8.86 -9.41 -1.83
CA VAL A 259 -9.72 -8.22 -1.81
C VAL A 259 -11.15 -8.55 -2.25
N ALA A 260 -11.34 -9.40 -3.25
CA ALA A 260 -12.66 -9.86 -3.69
C ALA A 260 -13.42 -10.56 -2.56
N PHE A 261 -12.77 -11.51 -1.87
CA PHE A 261 -13.36 -12.22 -0.72
C PHE A 261 -13.63 -11.25 0.44
N LEU A 262 -12.71 -10.34 0.73
CA LEU A 262 -12.86 -9.34 1.78
C LEU A 262 -14.11 -8.48 1.54
N LEU A 263 -14.30 -7.99 0.31
CA LEU A 263 -15.44 -7.15 -0.06
C LEU A 263 -16.78 -7.93 -0.12
N ARG A 264 -16.73 -9.25 -0.18
CA ARG A 264 -17.92 -10.13 -0.09
C ARG A 264 -18.15 -10.74 1.28
N SER A 265 -17.25 -10.51 2.24
CA SER A 265 -17.43 -10.95 3.63
C SER A 265 -18.48 -10.11 4.36
N GLU A 266 -18.82 -10.52 5.59
CA GLU A 266 -19.72 -9.74 6.47
C GLU A 266 -19.20 -8.32 6.76
N CYS A 267 -17.89 -8.10 6.76
CA CYS A 267 -17.27 -6.78 6.91
C CYS A 267 -16.97 -6.09 5.56
N GLY A 268 -17.45 -6.65 4.44
CA GLY A 268 -17.14 -6.18 3.10
C GLY A 268 -17.65 -4.77 2.81
N LYS A 269 -18.82 -4.41 3.33
CA LYS A 269 -19.35 -3.03 3.24
C LYS A 269 -18.42 -2.04 3.91
N ASP A 270 -17.91 -2.34 5.10
CA ASP A 270 -16.99 -1.45 5.81
C ASP A 270 -15.70 -1.27 5.01
N TRP A 271 -15.11 -2.36 4.53
CA TRP A 271 -13.89 -2.32 3.71
C TRP A 271 -14.08 -1.58 2.38
N TYR A 272 -15.23 -1.75 1.73
CA TYR A 272 -15.54 -1.00 0.51
C TYR A 272 -15.56 0.50 0.76
N ASN A 273 -16.16 0.93 1.88
CA ASN A 273 -16.17 2.34 2.27
C ASN A 273 -14.78 2.83 2.72
N ILE A 274 -13.93 1.98 3.33
CA ILE A 274 -12.51 2.29 3.61
C ILE A 274 -11.72 2.53 2.32
N PHE A 275 -11.95 1.73 1.28
CA PHE A 275 -11.23 1.87 0.01
C PHE A 275 -11.74 3.06 -0.82
N ARG A 276 -13.00 3.45 -0.64
CA ARG A 276 -13.58 4.63 -1.26
C ARG A 276 -13.15 5.91 -0.55
N GLU A 277 -13.14 7.01 -1.32
CA GLU A 277 -13.05 8.34 -0.70
C GLU A 277 -14.39 8.68 -0.03
N ASN A 278 -14.32 9.43 1.07
CA ASN A 278 -15.45 9.96 1.84
C ASN A 278 -16.34 8.89 2.50
N PHE A 279 -15.92 8.46 3.70
CA PHE A 279 -16.71 7.63 4.62
C PHE A 279 -18.10 8.19 4.95
N GLU A 280 -18.28 9.50 4.81
CA GLU A 280 -19.53 10.20 5.17
C GLU A 280 -20.74 9.68 4.38
N ILE A 281 -20.53 9.15 3.17
CA ILE A 281 -21.58 8.52 2.38
C ILE A 281 -21.25 7.03 2.23
N GLU A 282 -21.77 6.26 3.17
CA GLU A 282 -21.77 4.81 3.08
C GLU A 282 -22.44 4.36 1.77
N LYS A 283 -21.81 3.43 1.07
CA LYS A 283 -22.46 2.67 0.01
C LYS A 283 -22.24 1.19 0.22
N ASP A 284 -23.19 0.42 -0.28
CA ASP A 284 -23.05 -1.02 -0.37
C ASP A 284 -22.02 -1.39 -1.44
N VAL A 285 -21.45 -2.57 -1.30
CA VAL A 285 -20.58 -3.15 -2.32
C VAL A 285 -21.46 -3.44 -3.54
N PRO A 286 -21.09 -2.99 -4.76
CA PRO A 286 -21.86 -3.27 -5.97
C PRO A 286 -22.17 -4.76 -6.14
N GLU A 287 -23.39 -5.07 -6.59
CA GLU A 287 -23.82 -6.46 -6.80
C GLU A 287 -22.86 -7.19 -7.74
N LYS A 288 -22.57 -6.59 -8.90
CA LYS A 288 -21.43 -6.95 -9.75
C LYS A 288 -20.24 -6.08 -9.38
N LEU A 289 -19.13 -6.69 -8.97
CA LEU A 289 -17.92 -5.98 -8.56
C LEU A 289 -16.78 -6.23 -9.55
N ASP A 290 -16.30 -5.15 -10.15
CA ASP A 290 -15.15 -5.17 -11.05
C ASP A 290 -13.89 -4.67 -10.31
N LEU A 291 -12.83 -5.48 -10.30
CA LEU A 291 -11.54 -5.15 -9.70
C LEU A 291 -10.45 -5.09 -10.76
N TYR A 292 -9.58 -4.10 -10.67
CA TYR A 292 -8.42 -3.97 -11.55
C TYR A 292 -7.21 -4.62 -10.91
N VAL A 293 -6.53 -5.46 -11.66
CA VAL A 293 -5.33 -6.18 -11.24
C VAL A 293 -4.23 -5.82 -12.21
N ALA A 294 -3.19 -5.14 -11.74
CA ALA A 294 -2.13 -4.67 -12.62
C ALA A 294 -0.74 -5.02 -12.10
N THR A 295 0.15 -5.33 -13.04
CA THR A 295 1.59 -5.30 -12.81
C THR A 295 2.13 -3.93 -13.19
N LEU A 296 2.93 -3.32 -12.31
CA LEU A 296 3.62 -2.06 -12.55
C LEU A 296 5.13 -2.31 -12.59
N MET A 297 5.75 -2.14 -13.75
CA MET A 297 7.16 -2.47 -13.96
C MET A 297 7.81 -1.43 -14.89
N PRO A 298 9.15 -1.29 -14.94
CA PRO A 298 9.75 -0.53 -16.02
C PRO A 298 9.47 -1.22 -17.37
N GLU A 299 9.57 -0.48 -18.48
CA GLU A 299 9.61 -1.10 -19.80
C GLU A 299 10.75 -2.12 -19.89
N GLY A 300 10.46 -3.26 -20.51
CA GLY A 300 11.40 -4.37 -20.64
C GLY A 300 10.91 -5.36 -21.69
N THR A 301 11.60 -6.50 -21.78
CA THR A 301 11.34 -7.52 -22.80
C THR A 301 11.08 -8.89 -22.18
N SER A 302 10.67 -8.93 -20.91
CA SER A 302 10.32 -10.20 -20.27
C SER A 302 8.99 -10.74 -20.83
N GLU A 303 8.73 -12.01 -20.56
CA GLU A 303 7.53 -12.67 -21.03
C GLU A 303 6.28 -12.13 -20.32
N GLU A 304 5.28 -11.74 -21.12
CA GLU A 304 3.97 -11.34 -20.62
C GLU A 304 3.04 -12.55 -20.51
N GLY A 305 2.16 -12.50 -19.51
CA GLY A 305 1.13 -13.50 -19.29
C GLY A 305 -0.16 -13.19 -20.04
N ASP A 306 -1.13 -14.10 -19.93
CA ASP A 306 -2.49 -13.85 -20.37
C ASP A 306 -3.12 -12.71 -19.54
N LEU A 307 -3.86 -11.84 -20.22
CA LEU A 307 -4.59 -10.70 -19.64
C LEU A 307 -6.12 -10.85 -19.79
N ALA A 308 -6.60 -12.05 -20.16
CA ALA A 308 -8.01 -12.34 -20.15
C ALA A 308 -8.63 -12.09 -18.76
N ASP A 309 -9.85 -11.55 -18.77
CA ASP A 309 -10.64 -11.36 -17.56
C ASP A 309 -10.86 -12.69 -16.84
N ILE A 310 -10.85 -12.65 -15.51
CA ILE A 310 -11.11 -13.83 -14.67
C ILE A 310 -12.36 -13.60 -13.84
N GLU A 311 -13.36 -14.46 -14.04
CA GLU A 311 -14.59 -14.43 -13.26
C GLU A 311 -14.45 -15.30 -12.01
N ILE A 312 -14.91 -14.76 -10.88
CA ILE A 312 -15.14 -15.49 -9.64
C ILE A 312 -16.65 -15.55 -9.46
N GLU A 313 -17.29 -16.46 -10.19
CA GLU A 313 -18.75 -16.55 -10.33
C GLU A 313 -19.47 -16.57 -8.98
N GLU A 314 -18.97 -17.33 -8.00
CA GLU A 314 -19.61 -17.46 -6.70
C GLU A 314 -19.63 -16.15 -5.88
N LEU A 315 -18.82 -15.17 -6.28
CA LEU A 315 -18.74 -13.85 -5.67
C LEU A 315 -19.38 -12.76 -6.53
N ASN A 316 -19.81 -13.06 -7.76
CA ASN A 316 -20.18 -12.06 -8.77
C ASN A 316 -19.10 -10.97 -8.90
N VAL A 317 -17.86 -11.40 -9.11
CA VAL A 317 -16.68 -10.54 -9.24
C VAL A 317 -15.96 -10.84 -10.56
N THR A 318 -15.54 -9.80 -11.25
CA THR A 318 -14.62 -9.89 -12.39
C THR A 318 -13.29 -9.23 -12.06
N LEU A 319 -12.19 -9.96 -12.25
CA LEU A 319 -10.83 -9.43 -12.19
C LEU A 319 -10.40 -9.05 -13.60
N HIS A 320 -10.18 -7.77 -13.84
CA HIS A 320 -9.65 -7.25 -15.10
C HIS A 320 -8.14 -7.08 -15.00
N LEU A 321 -7.41 -7.81 -15.84
CA LEU A 321 -5.95 -7.89 -15.79
C LEU A 321 -5.33 -6.85 -16.71
N TYR A 322 -4.33 -6.13 -16.20
CA TYR A 322 -3.64 -5.10 -16.96
C TYR A 322 -2.12 -5.11 -16.76
N THR A 323 -1.43 -4.54 -17.73
CA THR A 323 -0.04 -4.10 -17.59
C THR A 323 0.00 -2.59 -17.44
N LEU A 324 0.92 -2.11 -16.61
CA LEU A 324 1.31 -0.71 -16.53
C LEU A 324 2.84 -0.66 -16.55
N TYR A 325 3.40 -0.03 -17.57
CA TYR A 325 4.83 0.15 -17.69
C TYR A 325 5.23 1.60 -17.45
N TYR A 326 6.49 1.81 -17.04
CA TYR A 326 7.07 3.14 -16.99
C TYR A 326 8.47 3.21 -17.62
N LYS A 327 8.77 4.36 -18.23
CA LYS A 327 10.16 4.75 -18.53
C LYS A 327 10.74 5.52 -17.35
N ARG A 328 12.04 5.33 -17.10
CA ARG A 328 12.77 6.11 -16.11
C ARG A 328 13.25 7.43 -16.73
N ASP A 329 13.14 8.52 -15.99
CA ASP A 329 13.78 9.79 -16.34
C ASP A 329 15.29 9.76 -16.05
N LYS A 330 15.96 10.91 -16.27
CA LYS A 330 17.41 11.08 -16.04
C LYS A 330 17.86 10.83 -14.59
N ASP A 331 16.93 10.91 -13.65
CA ASP A 331 17.18 10.72 -12.22
C ASP A 331 16.74 9.31 -11.76
N GLY A 332 16.32 8.45 -12.70
CA GLY A 332 15.91 7.08 -12.43
C GLY A 332 14.48 6.95 -11.91
N ASN A 333 13.67 8.02 -11.98
CA ASN A 333 12.29 8.03 -11.51
C ASN A 333 11.30 7.62 -12.59
N PRO A 334 10.19 6.93 -12.26
CA PRO A 334 9.10 6.69 -13.19
C PRO A 334 8.58 7.99 -13.82
N ASP A 335 8.45 8.02 -15.14
CA ASP A 335 8.05 9.21 -15.88
C ASP A 335 6.91 8.99 -16.87
N LEU A 336 7.21 8.34 -18.00
CA LEU A 336 6.23 8.09 -19.05
C LEU A 336 5.60 6.73 -18.84
N PHE A 337 4.26 6.69 -18.79
CA PHE A 337 3.50 5.46 -18.55
C PHE A 337 2.89 4.90 -19.84
N SER A 338 2.88 3.57 -19.97
CA SER A 338 2.31 2.82 -21.09
C SER A 338 1.68 1.50 -20.60
N GLY A 339 1.12 0.68 -21.50
CA GLY A 339 0.48 -0.60 -21.16
C GLY A 339 -1.05 -0.53 -21.10
N THR A 340 -1.68 -1.69 -20.97
CA THR A 340 -3.14 -1.83 -21.16
C THR A 340 -3.97 -1.07 -20.12
N LEU A 341 -3.44 -0.83 -18.91
CA LEU A 341 -4.13 -0.01 -17.90
C LEU A 341 -4.24 1.45 -18.35
N THR A 342 -3.22 1.99 -19.03
CA THR A 342 -3.27 3.38 -19.52
C THR A 342 -4.36 3.55 -20.57
N GLU A 343 -4.52 2.56 -21.45
CA GLU A 343 -5.59 2.53 -22.46
C GLU A 343 -6.96 2.42 -21.80
N ALA A 344 -7.10 1.56 -20.78
CA ALA A 344 -8.35 1.42 -20.03
C ALA A 344 -8.74 2.71 -19.30
N ILE A 345 -7.78 3.44 -18.72
CA ILE A 345 -8.00 4.72 -18.04
C ILE A 345 -8.48 5.82 -18.99
N MET A 346 -8.04 5.77 -20.25
CA MET A 346 -8.39 6.75 -21.27
C MET A 346 -9.74 6.49 -21.94
N LYS A 347 -10.25 5.26 -21.82
CA LYS A 347 -11.63 4.90 -22.19
C LYS A 347 -12.60 5.32 -21.09
#